data_AF-A0A968A4V9-F1
#
_entry.id   AF-A0A968A4V9-F1
#
_cell.length_a   1.000
_cell.length_b   1.000
_cell.length_c   1.000
_cell.angle_alpha   90.00
_cell.angle_beta   90.00
_cell.angle_gamma   90.00
#
_symmetry.space_group_name_H-M   'P 1'
#
loop_
_entity.id
_entity.type
_entity.pdbx_description
1 polymer ?
#
loop_
_entity_poly.entity_id
_entity_poly.type
_entity_poly.pdbx_seq_one_letter_code
_entity_poly.pdbx_strand_id
1 'polypeptide(L)'
;GFGMGTPQDDFLESMAEAAKGIAEYMGENILYIDVMYNLSVDCDCMSHPAPPTMADIGILASLDPVALDQACVDLIYTAPDSADVIQRIESRNGTHILEHAAAIDFGNREYELVNLD
;
A
#
# COMPACT_ATOMS: atom_id res chain seq x y z
N GLY A 1 -21.72 -8.86 -0.85
CA GLY A 1 -21.89 -8.26 0.49
C GLY A 1 -20.61 -8.48 1.26
N PHE A 2 -20.12 -7.48 1.99
CA PHE A 2 -18.86 -7.53 2.73
C PHE A 2 -18.97 -8.47 3.93
N GLY A 3 -18.21 -9.56 3.94
CA GLY A 3 -18.24 -10.57 5.00
C GLY A 3 -17.16 -11.63 4.84
N MET A 4 -17.11 -12.60 5.75
CA MET A 4 -16.20 -13.74 5.60
C MET A 4 -16.47 -14.45 4.26
N GLY A 5 -15.46 -14.51 3.40
CA GLY A 5 -15.56 -15.12 2.07
C GLY A 5 -15.81 -14.15 0.91
N THR A 6 -15.76 -12.83 1.13
CA THR A 6 -15.64 -11.86 0.02
C THR A 6 -14.41 -12.22 -0.83
N PRO A 7 -14.53 -12.29 -2.17
CA PRO A 7 -13.39 -12.49 -3.06
C PRO A 7 -12.27 -11.48 -2.77
N GLN A 8 -11.03 -11.92 -2.92
CA GLN A 8 -9.87 -11.10 -2.58
C GLN A 8 -9.85 -9.80 -3.40
N ASP A 9 -10.10 -9.88 -4.69
CA ASP A 9 -10.08 -8.70 -5.59
C ASP A 9 -11.22 -7.74 -5.25
N ASP A 10 -12.46 -8.22 -5.08
CA ASP A 10 -13.59 -7.39 -4.62
C ASP A 10 -13.25 -6.62 -3.32
N PHE A 11 -12.52 -7.26 -2.38
CA PHE A 11 -12.09 -6.60 -1.14
C PHE A 11 -11.06 -5.49 -1.41
N LEU A 12 -10.05 -5.75 -2.25
CA LEU A 12 -9.03 -4.77 -2.63
C LEU A 12 -9.64 -3.59 -3.39
N GLU A 13 -10.50 -3.84 -4.37
CA GLU A 13 -11.19 -2.82 -5.15
C GLU A 13 -12.02 -1.91 -4.24
N SER A 14 -12.76 -2.51 -3.30
CA SER A 14 -13.58 -1.77 -2.34
C SER A 14 -12.75 -0.90 -1.39
N MET A 15 -11.55 -1.34 -1.02
CA MET A 15 -10.63 -0.52 -0.21
C MET A 15 -10.18 0.72 -0.98
N ALA A 16 -9.80 0.58 -2.25
CA ALA A 16 -9.43 1.71 -3.09
C ALA A 16 -10.60 2.69 -3.27
N GLU A 17 -11.82 2.20 -3.52
CA GLU A 17 -13.01 3.04 -3.66
C GLU A 17 -13.36 3.80 -2.37
N ALA A 18 -13.24 3.14 -1.21
CA ALA A 18 -13.46 3.77 0.08
C ALA A 18 -12.43 4.87 0.37
N ALA A 19 -11.15 4.62 0.09
CA ALA A 19 -10.08 5.59 0.24
C ALA A 19 -10.29 6.79 -0.70
N LYS A 20 -10.66 6.54 -1.95
CA LYS A 20 -10.99 7.59 -2.93
C LYS A 20 -12.11 8.51 -2.43
N GLY A 21 -13.18 7.96 -1.85
CA GLY A 21 -14.28 8.76 -1.32
C GLY A 21 -13.83 9.77 -0.24
N ILE A 22 -12.85 9.40 0.60
CA ILE A 22 -12.26 10.32 1.58
C ILE A 22 -11.37 11.36 0.90
N ALA A 23 -10.54 10.95 -0.04
CA ALA A 23 -9.67 11.86 -0.77
C ALA A 23 -10.46 12.94 -1.54
N GLU A 24 -11.54 12.54 -2.23
CA GLU A 24 -12.43 13.47 -2.93
C GLU A 24 -13.11 14.45 -1.97
N TYR A 25 -13.51 13.98 -0.78
CA TYR A 25 -14.09 14.84 0.24
C TYR A 25 -13.09 15.89 0.77
N MET A 26 -11.83 15.49 0.96
CA MET A 26 -10.78 16.37 1.49
C MET A 26 -10.24 17.35 0.44
N GLY A 27 -10.30 16.99 -0.84
CA GLY A 27 -9.73 17.76 -1.95
C GLY A 27 -8.23 17.97 -1.75
N GLU A 28 -7.76 19.21 -1.89
CA GLU A 28 -6.33 19.56 -1.74
C GLU A 28 -5.85 19.60 -0.27
N ASN A 29 -6.74 19.39 0.71
CA ASN A 29 -6.41 19.49 2.14
C ASN A 29 -5.97 18.15 2.74
N ILE A 30 -5.22 17.35 2.00
CA ILE A 30 -4.72 16.04 2.42
C ILE A 30 -3.27 15.83 2.01
N LEU A 31 -2.53 15.13 2.86
CA LEU A 31 -1.15 14.69 2.63
C LEU A 31 -1.05 13.23 3.08
N TYR A 32 -0.36 12.42 2.29
CA TYR A 32 -0.16 11.01 2.58
C TYR A 32 1.28 10.78 3.02
N ILE A 33 1.45 10.00 4.09
CA ILE A 33 2.74 9.69 4.69
C ILE A 33 2.75 8.21 5.03
N ASP A 34 3.73 7.51 4.49
CA ASP A 34 3.99 6.11 4.78
C ASP A 34 5.24 5.98 5.63
N VAL A 35 5.12 5.21 6.71
CA VAL A 35 6.22 4.91 7.61
C VAL A 35 6.58 3.44 7.42
N MET A 36 7.59 3.19 6.58
CA MET A 36 8.07 1.86 6.25
C MET A 36 9.01 1.36 7.35
N TYR A 37 8.42 1.06 8.52
CA TYR A 37 9.10 0.67 9.77
C TYR A 37 8.52 -0.64 10.30
N ASN A 38 9.38 -1.51 10.85
CA ASN A 38 8.99 -2.75 11.51
C ASN A 38 8.12 -3.66 10.61
N LEU A 39 8.60 -3.92 9.39
CA LEU A 39 7.82 -4.55 8.32
C LEU A 39 7.73 -6.08 8.49
N SER A 40 6.50 -6.60 8.47
CA SER A 40 6.13 -8.00 8.69
C SER A 40 5.12 -8.47 7.64
N VAL A 41 4.95 -9.79 7.49
CA VAL A 41 3.95 -10.41 6.61
C VAL A 41 2.51 -10.30 7.11
N ASP A 42 2.32 -9.96 8.39
CA ASP A 42 1.00 -9.82 9.00
C ASP A 42 0.61 -8.35 9.17
N CYS A 43 -0.69 -8.09 9.01
CA CYS A 43 -1.28 -6.78 9.29
C CYS A 43 -1.08 -6.40 10.75
N ASP A 44 -0.78 -5.13 11.02
CA ASP A 44 -0.73 -4.56 12.38
C ASP A 44 -2.05 -4.72 13.15
N CYS A 45 -3.14 -4.94 12.43
CA CYS A 45 -4.44 -5.24 13.00
C CYS A 45 -4.57 -6.67 13.58
N MET A 46 -3.59 -7.55 13.35
CA MET A 46 -3.60 -8.90 13.91
C MET A 46 -3.21 -8.91 15.39
N SER A 47 -3.94 -9.67 16.20
CA SER A 47 -3.68 -9.74 17.66
C SER A 47 -2.33 -10.36 18.04
N HIS A 48 -1.78 -11.23 17.18
CA HIS A 48 -0.51 -11.93 17.37
C HIS A 48 0.21 -12.00 16.02
N PRO A 49 0.77 -10.88 15.53
CA PRO A 49 1.42 -10.84 14.23
C PRO A 49 2.76 -11.59 14.24
N ALA A 50 3.18 -12.10 13.09
CA ALA A 50 4.55 -12.56 12.89
C ALA A 50 5.55 -11.43 13.22
N PRO A 51 6.74 -11.76 13.77
CA PRO A 51 7.77 -10.75 14.00
C PRO A 51 8.19 -10.11 12.67
N PRO A 52 8.67 -8.85 12.70
CA PRO A 52 9.22 -8.19 11.51
C PRO A 52 10.40 -8.98 10.96
N THR A 53 10.47 -9.08 9.65
CA THR A 53 11.49 -9.86 8.92
C THR A 53 12.32 -9.01 7.97
N MET A 54 11.87 -7.79 7.69
CA MET A 54 12.54 -6.85 6.79
C MET A 54 13.02 -5.61 7.56
N ALA A 55 14.16 -5.07 7.18
CA ALA A 55 14.70 -3.83 7.73
C ALA A 55 13.81 -2.62 7.41
N ASP A 56 13.90 -1.61 8.26
CA ASP A 56 13.23 -0.32 8.03
C ASP A 56 13.77 0.33 6.77
N ILE A 57 12.88 0.88 5.95
CA ILE A 57 13.24 1.60 4.71
C ILE A 57 13.26 3.11 4.97
N GLY A 58 12.30 3.64 5.74
CA GLY A 58 12.24 5.06 6.08
C GLY A 58 10.82 5.62 6.05
N ILE A 59 10.72 6.93 5.80
CA ILE A 59 9.45 7.66 5.71
C ILE A 59 9.32 8.21 4.30
N LEU A 60 8.20 7.94 3.64
CA LEU A 60 7.85 8.50 2.34
C LEU A 60 6.62 9.39 2.47
N ALA A 61 6.51 10.38 1.60
CA ALA A 61 5.34 11.26 1.57
C ALA A 61 5.01 11.69 0.14
N SER A 62 3.72 11.88 -0.12
CA SER A 62 3.22 12.33 -1.42
C SER A 62 1.86 13.02 -1.28
N LEU A 63 1.50 13.82 -2.29
CA LEU A 63 0.13 14.32 -2.48
C LEU A 63 -0.72 13.34 -3.31
N ASP A 64 -0.09 12.39 -4.01
CA ASP A 64 -0.75 11.30 -4.73
C ASP A 64 -0.56 9.98 -3.95
N PRO A 65 -1.64 9.40 -3.37
CA PRO A 65 -1.54 8.21 -2.55
C PRO A 65 -1.18 6.95 -3.35
N VAL A 66 -1.60 6.86 -4.61
CA VAL A 66 -1.30 5.69 -5.45
C VAL A 66 0.17 5.69 -5.84
N ALA A 67 0.73 6.86 -6.11
CA ALA A 67 2.16 7.02 -6.38
C ALA A 67 3.01 6.68 -5.15
N LEU A 68 2.55 7.07 -3.96
CA LEU A 68 3.20 6.77 -2.68
C LEU A 68 3.28 5.26 -2.43
N ASP A 69 2.12 4.60 -2.44
CA ASP A 69 2.05 3.17 -2.18
C ASP A 69 2.82 2.37 -3.25
N GLN A 70 2.79 2.81 -4.51
CA GLN A 70 3.61 2.19 -5.56
C GLN A 70 5.10 2.30 -5.26
N ALA A 71 5.59 3.47 -4.84
CA ALA A 71 6.99 3.63 -4.45
C ALA A 71 7.36 2.73 -3.26
N CYS A 72 6.48 2.63 -2.25
CA CYS A 72 6.66 1.74 -1.12
C CYS A 72 6.77 0.26 -1.54
N VAL A 73 5.88 -0.21 -2.42
CA VAL A 73 5.94 -1.57 -2.96
C VAL A 73 7.24 -1.79 -3.74
N ASP A 74 7.63 -0.87 -4.61
CA ASP A 74 8.86 -1.02 -5.40
C ASP A 74 10.12 -1.08 -4.52
N LEU A 75 10.16 -0.32 -3.42
CA LEU A 75 11.25 -0.39 -2.44
C LEU A 75 11.27 -1.74 -1.71
N ILE A 76 10.13 -2.32 -1.37
CA ILE A 76 10.05 -3.70 -0.84
C ILE A 76 10.63 -4.69 -1.86
N TYR A 77 10.26 -4.58 -3.13
CA TYR A 77 10.72 -5.49 -4.18
C TYR A 77 12.23 -5.40 -4.47
N THR A 78 12.88 -4.31 -4.06
CA THR A 78 14.33 -4.11 -4.22
C THR A 78 15.13 -4.36 -2.94
N ALA A 79 14.48 -4.47 -1.78
CA ALA A 79 15.14 -4.76 -0.52
C ALA A 79 15.71 -6.20 -0.47
N PRO A 80 16.87 -6.42 0.18
CA PRO A 80 17.55 -7.72 0.18
C PRO A 80 16.88 -8.79 1.05
N ASP A 81 16.06 -8.39 2.01
CA ASP A 81 15.43 -9.21 3.06
C ASP A 81 13.90 -9.26 2.96
N SER A 82 13.35 -9.01 1.76
CA SER A 82 11.91 -8.85 1.53
C SER A 82 11.17 -10.09 1.01
N ALA A 83 11.84 -11.24 0.90
CA ALA A 83 11.32 -12.39 0.15
C ALA A 83 9.96 -12.92 0.64
N ASP A 84 9.74 -12.94 1.94
CA ASP A 84 8.49 -13.38 2.56
C ASP A 84 7.38 -12.32 2.44
N VAL A 85 7.72 -11.04 2.54
CA VAL A 85 6.81 -9.92 2.29
C VAL A 85 6.36 -9.90 0.84
N ILE A 86 7.27 -10.10 -0.12
CA ILE A 86 6.94 -10.24 -1.55
C ILE A 86 5.98 -11.41 -1.76
N GLN A 87 6.31 -12.60 -1.22
CA GLN A 87 5.43 -13.76 -1.30
C GLN A 87 4.03 -13.46 -0.73
N ARG A 88 3.97 -12.71 0.37
CA ARG A 88 2.72 -12.33 1.02
C ARG A 88 1.87 -11.42 0.15
N ILE A 89 2.49 -10.43 -0.52
CA ILE A 89 1.84 -9.53 -1.48
C ILE A 89 1.31 -10.35 -2.66
N GLU A 90 2.15 -11.16 -3.30
CA GLU A 90 1.79 -11.92 -4.49
C GLU A 90 0.71 -12.97 -4.22
N SER A 91 0.79 -13.69 -3.10
CA SER A 91 -0.20 -14.72 -2.74
C SER A 91 -1.61 -14.19 -2.52
N ARG A 92 -1.78 -12.86 -2.36
CA ARG A 92 -3.08 -12.19 -2.22
C ARG A 92 -3.37 -11.18 -3.32
N ASN A 93 -2.60 -11.19 -4.40
CA ASN A 93 -2.75 -10.22 -5.49
C ASN A 93 -2.69 -8.76 -4.98
N GLY A 94 -1.83 -8.49 -3.98
CA GLY A 94 -1.86 -7.24 -3.23
C GLY A 94 -1.68 -5.99 -4.07
N THR A 95 -0.90 -6.06 -5.16
CA THR A 95 -0.67 -4.94 -6.10
C THR A 95 -1.92 -4.52 -6.86
N HIS A 96 -2.94 -5.38 -6.93
CA HIS A 96 -4.17 -5.10 -7.66
C HIS A 96 -4.93 -3.88 -7.12
N ILE A 97 -4.80 -3.57 -5.82
CA ILE A 97 -5.40 -2.35 -5.25
C ILE A 97 -4.87 -1.09 -5.95
N LEU A 98 -3.58 -1.05 -6.31
CA LEU A 98 -2.95 0.09 -6.99
C LEU A 98 -3.38 0.18 -8.45
N GLU A 99 -3.58 -0.98 -9.09
CA GLU A 99 -4.08 -1.06 -10.46
C GLU A 99 -5.52 -0.55 -10.55
N HIS A 100 -6.40 -1.01 -9.66
CA HIS A 100 -7.79 -0.55 -9.61
C HIS A 100 -7.86 0.92 -9.22
N ALA A 101 -7.12 1.36 -8.21
CA ALA A 101 -7.06 2.75 -7.79
C ALA A 101 -6.71 3.69 -8.96
N ALA A 102 -5.70 3.32 -9.77
CA ALA A 102 -5.37 4.09 -10.97
C ALA A 102 -6.47 4.01 -12.04
N ALA A 103 -7.08 2.84 -12.25
CA ALA A 103 -8.15 2.66 -13.24
C ALA A 103 -9.42 3.48 -12.93
N ILE A 104 -9.67 3.79 -11.65
CA ILE A 104 -10.78 4.65 -11.21
C ILE A 104 -10.37 6.12 -11.04
N ASP A 105 -9.23 6.56 -11.56
CA ASP A 105 -8.72 7.94 -11.42
C ASP A 105 -8.53 8.40 -9.95
N PHE A 106 -8.13 7.50 -9.03
CA PHE A 106 -7.79 7.88 -7.66
C PHE A 106 -6.37 8.50 -7.57
N GLY A 107 -5.45 8.05 -8.41
CA GLY A 107 -4.07 8.53 -8.44
C GLY A 107 -3.26 7.86 -9.54
N ASN A 108 -1.99 8.19 -9.65
CA ASN A 108 -1.10 7.66 -10.68
C ASN A 108 -0.11 6.65 -10.09
N ARG A 109 0.21 5.61 -10.85
CA ARG A 109 1.27 4.66 -10.47
C ARG A 109 2.66 5.15 -10.81
N GLU A 110 2.79 6.14 -11.70
CA GLU A 110 4.08 6.72 -12.04
C GLU A 110 4.51 7.71 -10.96
N TYR A 111 5.78 7.67 -10.57
CA TYR A 111 6.35 8.54 -9.55
C TYR A 111 7.81 8.87 -9.88
N GLU A 112 8.30 9.96 -9.30
CA GLU A 112 9.71 10.30 -9.22
C GLU A 112 10.14 10.26 -7.76
N LEU A 113 11.12 9.42 -7.43
CA LEU A 113 11.65 9.35 -6.07
C LEU A 113 12.68 10.47 -5.86
N VAL A 114 12.33 11.46 -5.05
CA VAL A 114 13.22 12.56 -4.65
C VAL A 114 13.75 12.29 -3.24
N ASN A 115 15.07 12.11 -3.13
CA ASN A 115 15.73 11.92 -1.83
C ASN A 115 16.08 13.30 -1.21
N LEU A 116 15.80 13.45 0.09
CA LEU A 116 16.01 14.68 0.86
C LEU A 116 17.15 14.59 1.88
N ASP A 117 17.88 13.47 1.91
CA ASP A 117 19.05 13.23 2.77
C ASP A 117 20.36 13.83 2.22
#